data_AF-X6P346-F1
#
_entry.id   AF-X6P346-F1
#
_cell.length_a   1.000
_cell.length_b   1.000
_cell.length_c   1.000
_cell.angle_alpha   90.00
_cell.angle_beta   90.00
_cell.angle_gamma   90.00
#
_symmetry.space_group_name_H-M   'P 1'
#
loop_
_entity.id
_entity.type
_entity.pdbx_description
1 polymer ?
#
loop_
_entity_poly.entity_id
_entity_poly.type
_entity_poly.pdbx_seq_one_letter_code
_entity_poly.pdbx_strand_id
1 'polypeptide(L)'
;MEHMHSIHPSVFLNNKVMLWTLIDRWYQMSRQIVSEDKDISNGMDIDWDDLKDKIAIVKRICKWDELKDRWTDRSIHETHKQLAFEFMFECVFCHNDLLGGNILYLQNEHCVKFVDFEYGHYNFRAFEFANHFCEYCGFDCNWKQGFPSQYHMRDFLTCYVKEYVKPIAVDTSHSNTASDIQLRKNEALVSKLKRLHEQRSQSTENGKKWDCFIQTCVDIVLCFACADHVYWGLWGVVQAKHSKIDFDFKKYAKDRLLHGLQFALSKVSL
;
A
#
# COMPACT_ATOMS: atom_id res chain seq x y z
N MET A 1 -16.19 21.96 10.97
CA MET A 1 -16.19 20.88 9.95
C MET A 1 -15.82 21.55 8.63
N GLU A 2 -14.68 22.25 8.59
CA GLU A 2 -14.34 23.21 7.52
C GLU A 2 -12.87 23.16 7.06
N HIS A 3 -12.07 22.17 7.49
CA HIS A 3 -10.64 22.13 7.15
C HIS A 3 -10.11 20.79 6.61
N MET A 4 -10.97 19.90 6.10
CA MET A 4 -10.52 18.61 5.50
C MET A 4 -11.05 18.35 4.09
N HIS A 5 -11.46 19.38 3.35
CA HIS A 5 -11.93 19.20 1.98
C HIS A 5 -11.16 20.07 1.00
N SER A 6 -10.06 19.52 0.50
CA SER A 6 -9.61 19.63 -0.90
C SER A 6 -8.29 18.89 -1.05
N ILE A 7 -8.15 18.12 -2.13
CA ILE A 7 -6.83 17.69 -2.60
C ILE A 7 -6.05 18.98 -2.85
N HIS A 8 -5.10 19.29 -1.96
CA HIS A 8 -4.33 20.52 -2.09
C HIS A 8 -3.55 20.46 -3.42
N PRO A 9 -3.58 21.50 -4.28
CA PRO A 9 -2.93 21.48 -5.59
C PRO A 9 -1.43 21.12 -5.55
N SER A 10 -0.77 21.28 -4.40
CA SER A 10 0.63 20.87 -4.20
C SER A 10 0.86 19.36 -4.18
N VAL A 11 -0.19 18.53 -4.07
CA VAL A 11 -0.11 17.06 -4.16
C VAL A 11 0.37 16.63 -5.55
N PHE A 12 0.14 17.44 -6.58
CA PHE A 12 0.58 17.18 -7.95
C PHE A 12 2.01 17.67 -8.26
N LEU A 13 2.67 18.36 -7.33
CA LEU A 13 3.89 19.11 -7.65
C LEU A 13 5.20 18.35 -7.41
N ASN A 14 5.19 17.22 -6.72
CA ASN A 14 6.39 16.41 -6.54
C ASN A 14 6.03 14.93 -6.55
N ASN A 15 6.52 14.17 -7.55
CA ASN A 15 6.45 12.70 -7.64
C ASN A 15 7.25 12.03 -6.51
N LYS A 16 6.99 12.41 -5.25
CA LYS A 16 7.72 12.03 -4.05
C LYS A 16 6.81 11.19 -3.18
N VAL A 17 7.35 10.08 -2.70
CA VAL A 17 6.67 9.20 -1.76
C VAL A 17 6.50 9.91 -0.41
N MET A 18 5.25 9.99 0.06
CA MET A 18 4.90 10.65 1.33
C MET A 18 4.74 9.72 2.53
N LEU A 19 4.65 8.40 2.32
CA LEU A 19 4.35 7.39 3.36
C LEU A 19 5.14 7.58 4.65
N TRP A 20 6.48 7.62 4.56
CA TRP A 20 7.33 7.68 5.75
C TRP A 20 7.22 9.02 6.48
N THR A 21 7.07 10.12 5.74
CA THR A 21 6.85 11.44 6.31
C THR A 21 5.53 11.50 7.08
N LEU A 22 4.48 10.88 6.54
CA LEU A 22 3.18 10.81 7.21
C LEU A 22 3.22 9.90 8.44
N ILE A 23 3.86 8.74 8.36
CA ILE A 23 4.07 7.86 9.54
C ILE A 23 4.81 8.63 10.65
N ASP A 24 5.88 9.35 10.33
CA ASP A 24 6.62 10.14 11.31
C ASP A 24 5.77 11.24 11.94
N ARG A 25 4.96 11.93 11.13
CA ARG A 25 4.03 12.95 11.62
C ARG A 25 2.95 12.36 12.51
N TRP A 26 2.31 11.27 12.09
CA TRP A 26 1.30 10.58 12.88
C TRP A 26 1.87 10.06 14.19
N TYR A 27 3.09 9.53 14.19
CA TYR A 27 3.78 9.09 15.39
C TYR A 27 4.00 10.24 16.37
N GLN A 28 4.51 11.38 15.90
CA GLN A 28 4.72 12.56 16.74
C GLN A 28 3.42 13.09 17.36
N MET A 29 2.37 13.22 16.55
CA MET A 29 1.05 13.66 17.02
C MET A 29 0.47 12.68 18.05
N SER A 30 0.56 11.38 17.76
CA SER A 30 0.09 10.32 18.66
C SER A 30 0.81 10.37 20.02
N ARG A 31 2.15 10.53 20.00
CA ARG A 31 2.98 10.67 21.21
C ARG A 31 2.60 11.89 22.04
N GLN A 32 2.34 13.02 21.38
CA GLN A 32 1.87 14.21 22.07
C GLN A 32 0.52 13.96 22.73
N ILE A 33 -0.46 13.44 22.00
CA ILE A 33 -1.81 13.16 22.52
C ILE A 33 -1.77 12.25 23.73
N VAL A 34 -1.04 11.12 23.68
CA VAL A 34 -1.00 10.20 24.83
C VAL A 34 -0.23 10.75 26.04
N SER A 35 0.63 11.75 25.84
CA SER A 35 1.30 12.44 26.94
C SER A 35 0.39 13.45 27.64
N GLU A 36 -0.58 14.01 26.92
CA GLU A 36 -1.51 15.04 27.40
C GLU A 36 -2.85 14.46 27.87
N ASP A 37 -3.29 13.34 27.29
CA ASP A 37 -4.61 12.75 27.52
C ASP A 37 -4.53 11.33 28.11
N LYS A 38 -4.77 11.24 29.43
CA LYS A 38 -4.69 9.98 30.18
C LYS A 38 -5.80 8.99 29.83
N ASP A 39 -6.98 9.45 29.40
CA ASP A 39 -8.07 8.53 29.01
C ASP A 39 -7.70 7.77 27.73
N ILE A 40 -7.16 8.50 26.76
CA ILE A 40 -6.66 7.94 25.51
C ILE A 40 -5.49 7.01 25.78
N SER A 41 -4.53 7.43 26.61
CA SER A 41 -3.36 6.63 26.97
C SER A 41 -3.74 5.31 27.66
N ASN A 42 -4.57 5.36 28.69
CA ASN A 42 -5.00 4.18 29.44
C ASN A 42 -5.88 3.23 28.61
N GLY A 43 -6.63 3.77 27.63
CA GLY A 43 -7.51 2.98 26.77
C GLY A 43 -6.80 2.10 25.75
N MET A 44 -5.52 2.35 25.47
CA MET A 44 -4.78 1.64 24.42
C MET A 44 -3.71 0.69 24.94
N ASP A 45 -3.04 1.01 26.06
CA ASP A 45 -2.00 0.16 26.66
C ASP A 45 -0.89 -0.21 25.65
N ILE A 46 -0.39 0.80 24.93
CA ILE A 46 0.68 0.65 23.93
C ILE A 46 2.02 0.96 24.60
N ASP A 47 2.96 0.02 24.49
CA ASP A 47 4.38 0.30 24.75
C ASP A 47 4.96 1.10 23.58
N TRP A 48 5.21 2.38 23.82
CA TRP A 48 5.65 3.31 22.78
C TRP A 48 7.11 3.16 22.40
N ASP A 49 7.95 2.65 23.30
CA ASP A 49 9.36 2.40 22.99
C ASP A 49 9.48 1.14 22.13
N ASP A 50 8.75 0.07 22.47
CA ASP A 50 8.62 -1.11 21.60
C ASP A 50 7.99 -0.76 20.24
N LEU A 51 6.94 0.07 20.21
CA LEU A 51 6.33 0.51 18.95
C LEU A 51 7.33 1.29 18.09
N LYS A 52 8.16 2.15 18.68
CA LYS A 52 9.20 2.89 17.96
C LYS A 52 10.21 1.94 17.30
N ASP A 53 10.64 0.90 18.02
CA ASP A 53 11.55 -0.11 17.50
C ASP A 53 10.90 -0.93 16.37
N LYS A 54 9.63 -1.31 16.53
CA LYS A 54 8.85 -1.96 15.47
C LYS A 54 8.72 -1.09 14.23
N ILE A 55 8.47 0.22 14.37
CA ILE A 55 8.43 1.16 13.25
C ILE A 55 9.79 1.23 12.55
N ALA A 56 10.90 1.20 13.28
CA ALA A 56 12.23 1.15 12.69
C ALA A 56 12.45 -0.14 11.88
N ILE A 57 12.00 -1.28 12.40
CA ILE A 57 12.01 -2.57 11.68
C ILE A 57 11.17 -2.46 10.40
N VAL A 58 9.94 -1.96 10.49
CA VAL A 58 9.02 -1.77 9.35
C VAL A 58 9.67 -0.93 8.25
N LYS A 59 10.25 0.22 8.62
CA LYS A 59 10.97 1.09 7.68
C LYS A 59 12.13 0.36 7.01
N ARG A 60 12.88 -0.46 7.75
CA ARG A 60 14.01 -1.23 7.20
C ARG A 60 13.52 -2.29 6.21
N ILE A 61 12.52 -3.09 6.57
CA ILE A 61 12.00 -4.15 5.69
C ILE A 61 11.21 -3.61 4.50
N CYS A 62 10.87 -2.32 4.46
CA CYS A 62 10.24 -1.68 3.31
C CYS A 62 11.22 -0.81 2.51
N LYS A 63 12.54 -0.95 2.72
CA LYS A 63 13.56 -0.28 1.90
C LYS A 63 14.02 -1.19 0.79
N TRP A 64 14.05 -0.62 -0.41
CA TRP A 64 14.61 -1.27 -1.59
C TRP A 64 16.00 -1.86 -1.34
N ASP A 65 16.94 -1.07 -0.81
CA ASP A 65 18.33 -1.51 -0.62
C ASP A 65 18.45 -2.70 0.35
N GLU A 66 17.65 -2.69 1.41
CA GLU A 66 17.65 -3.76 2.41
C GLU A 66 16.98 -5.03 1.88
N LEU A 67 15.88 -4.89 1.13
CA LEU A 67 15.18 -6.04 0.59
C LEU A 67 15.89 -6.66 -0.61
N LYS A 68 16.45 -5.83 -1.51
CA LYS A 68 17.13 -6.33 -2.70
C LYS A 68 18.28 -7.23 -2.27
N ASP A 69 19.15 -6.76 -1.37
CA ASP A 69 20.36 -7.50 -0.97
C ASP A 69 20.01 -8.83 -0.28
N ARG A 70 18.83 -8.92 0.36
CA ARG A 70 18.31 -10.16 0.98
C ARG A 70 17.79 -11.17 -0.01
N TRP A 71 17.22 -10.73 -1.13
CA TRP A 71 16.60 -11.62 -2.11
C TRP A 71 17.43 -11.82 -3.37
N THR A 72 18.52 -11.07 -3.53
CA THR A 72 19.52 -11.27 -4.58
C THR A 72 20.52 -12.37 -4.18
N ASP A 73 20.06 -13.62 -4.13
CA ASP A 73 20.97 -14.76 -4.19
C ASP A 73 21.48 -14.90 -5.64
N ARG A 74 22.72 -15.37 -5.85
CA ARG A 74 23.44 -15.48 -7.15
C ARG A 74 22.82 -16.52 -8.10
N SER A 75 21.51 -16.61 -8.16
CA SER A 75 20.70 -17.54 -8.93
C SER A 75 20.14 -16.88 -10.20
N ILE A 76 19.66 -17.72 -11.12
CA ILE A 76 19.17 -17.36 -12.47
C ILE A 76 17.95 -16.41 -12.45
N HIS A 77 17.31 -16.20 -11.29
CA HIS A 77 16.08 -15.40 -11.15
C HIS A 77 16.28 -13.93 -10.75
N GLU A 78 17.52 -13.50 -10.60
CA GLU A 78 17.92 -12.15 -10.18
C GLU A 78 17.18 -11.02 -10.93
N THR A 79 17.07 -11.16 -12.25
CA THR A 79 16.44 -10.15 -13.12
C THR A 79 14.94 -10.00 -12.88
N HIS A 80 14.25 -11.04 -12.43
CA HIS A 80 12.79 -11.04 -12.22
C HIS A 80 12.44 -10.45 -10.86
N LYS A 81 13.28 -10.71 -9.84
CA LYS A 81 13.19 -10.05 -8.54
C LYS A 81 13.47 -8.55 -8.68
N GLN A 82 14.53 -8.19 -9.39
CA GLN A 82 14.83 -6.79 -9.73
C GLN A 82 13.65 -6.10 -10.42
N LEU A 83 13.01 -6.77 -11.38
CA LEU A 83 11.82 -6.25 -12.05
C LEU A 83 10.62 -6.09 -11.11
N ALA A 84 10.41 -7.04 -10.19
CA ALA A 84 9.37 -6.96 -9.17
C ALA A 84 9.60 -5.76 -8.26
N PHE A 85 10.83 -5.56 -7.82
CA PHE A 85 11.16 -4.38 -7.05
C PHE A 85 10.96 -3.09 -7.87
N GLU A 86 11.44 -3.01 -9.13
CA GLU A 86 11.27 -1.84 -10.01
C GLU A 86 9.78 -1.48 -10.15
N PHE A 87 8.94 -2.51 -10.26
CA PHE A 87 7.50 -2.38 -10.34
C PHE A 87 6.88 -1.94 -9.00
N MET A 88 7.22 -2.58 -7.89
CA MET A 88 6.53 -2.35 -6.62
C MET A 88 6.95 -1.04 -5.92
N PHE A 89 8.19 -0.60 -6.15
CA PHE A 89 8.74 0.63 -5.60
C PHE A 89 8.56 1.85 -6.52
N GLU A 90 7.90 1.70 -7.66
CA GLU A 90 7.54 2.84 -8.50
C GLU A 90 6.64 3.81 -7.72
N CYS A 91 7.03 5.09 -7.71
CA CYS A 91 6.24 6.17 -7.15
C CYS A 91 5.12 6.52 -8.12
N VAL A 92 3.88 6.21 -7.73
CA VAL A 92 2.67 6.44 -8.53
C VAL A 92 1.65 7.20 -7.72
N PHE A 93 0.67 7.82 -8.39
CA PHE A 93 -0.48 8.35 -7.68
C PHE A 93 -1.29 7.19 -7.10
N CYS A 94 -1.44 7.20 -5.78
CA CYS A 94 -2.17 6.21 -5.01
C CYS A 94 -3.41 6.88 -4.40
N HIS A 95 -4.48 6.10 -4.25
CA HIS A 95 -5.65 6.49 -3.47
C HIS A 95 -5.34 6.46 -1.97
N ASN A 96 -4.51 5.51 -1.53
CA ASN A 96 -4.08 5.26 -0.15
C ASN A 96 -5.21 4.92 0.85
N ASP A 97 -6.43 4.68 0.37
CA ASP A 97 -7.60 4.37 1.20
C ASP A 97 -8.64 3.51 0.43
N LEU A 98 -8.17 2.48 -0.28
CA LEU A 98 -9.02 1.57 -1.05
C LEU A 98 -9.77 0.54 -0.19
N LEU A 99 -10.52 1.02 0.80
CA LEU A 99 -11.50 0.24 1.54
C LEU A 99 -12.78 0.02 0.73
N GLY A 100 -13.59 -0.98 1.09
CA GLY A 100 -14.77 -1.40 0.31
C GLY A 100 -15.80 -0.27 0.09
N GLY A 101 -15.93 0.65 1.04
CA GLY A 101 -16.79 1.84 0.92
C GLY A 101 -16.39 2.81 -0.20
N ASN A 102 -15.13 2.77 -0.64
CA ASN A 102 -14.57 3.66 -1.67
C ASN A 102 -14.55 2.99 -3.06
N ILE A 103 -15.12 1.79 -3.18
CA ILE A 103 -15.21 1.02 -4.43
C ILE A 103 -16.68 0.84 -4.80
N LEU A 104 -17.15 1.62 -5.76
CA LEU A 104 -18.55 1.60 -6.19
C LEU A 104 -18.72 0.74 -7.44
N TYR A 105 -19.62 -0.24 -7.38
CA TYR A 105 -20.08 -0.96 -8.56
C TYR A 105 -21.34 -0.30 -9.11
N LEU A 106 -21.21 0.37 -10.26
CA LEU A 106 -22.33 0.99 -10.97
C LEU A 106 -23.05 -0.08 -11.78
N GLN A 107 -24.09 -0.68 -11.19
CA GLN A 107 -24.83 -1.81 -11.79
C GLN A 107 -25.30 -1.52 -13.22
N ASN A 108 -25.85 -0.33 -13.47
CA ASN A 108 -26.39 0.05 -14.79
C ASN A 108 -25.32 0.21 -15.86
N GLU A 109 -24.07 0.53 -15.47
CA GLU A 109 -22.95 0.74 -16.38
C GLU A 109 -22.01 -0.48 -16.43
N HIS A 110 -22.28 -1.49 -15.60
CA HIS A 110 -21.42 -2.64 -15.36
C HIS A 110 -19.94 -2.28 -15.13
N CYS A 111 -19.69 -1.17 -14.43
CA CYS A 111 -18.34 -0.66 -14.21
C CYS A 111 -18.06 -0.38 -12.73
N VAL A 112 -16.78 -0.38 -12.38
CA VAL A 112 -16.28 -0.01 -11.05
C VAL A 112 -15.76 1.41 -11.09
N LYS A 113 -16.09 2.21 -10.08
CA LYS A 113 -15.55 3.56 -9.87
C LYS A 113 -14.92 3.64 -8.48
N PHE A 114 -13.80 4.34 -8.38
CA PHE A 114 -13.19 4.72 -7.12
C PHE A 114 -13.62 6.13 -6.75
N VAL A 115 -13.89 6.37 -5.47
CA VAL A 115 -14.34 7.64 -4.92
C VAL A 115 -13.60 7.95 -3.63
N ASP A 116 -13.69 9.19 -3.16
CA ASP A 116 -13.09 9.64 -1.90
C ASP A 116 -11.55 9.60 -1.85
N PHE A 117 -10.94 10.40 -2.72
CA PHE A 117 -9.48 10.58 -2.79
C PHE A 117 -8.94 11.54 -1.71
N GLU A 118 -9.54 11.61 -0.52
CA GLU A 118 -9.10 12.50 0.57
C GLU A 118 -7.64 12.23 0.98
N TYR A 119 -7.24 10.96 0.99
CA TYR A 119 -5.87 10.51 1.26
C TYR A 119 -5.03 10.32 -0.03
N GLY A 120 -5.56 10.72 -1.19
CA GLY A 120 -4.90 10.52 -2.49
C GLY A 120 -3.61 11.33 -2.62
N HIS A 121 -2.47 10.65 -2.80
CA HIS A 121 -1.16 11.27 -3.02
C HIS A 121 -0.16 10.30 -3.66
N TYR A 122 0.99 10.81 -4.11
CA TYR A 122 2.07 9.97 -4.62
C TYR A 122 2.65 9.07 -3.52
N ASN A 123 2.72 7.78 -3.82
CA ASN A 123 3.22 6.76 -2.91
C ASN A 123 3.80 5.56 -3.68
N PHE A 124 4.36 4.59 -2.96
CA PHE A 124 4.75 3.32 -3.55
C PHE A 124 3.51 2.55 -4.00
N ARG A 125 3.56 2.00 -5.21
CA ARG A 125 2.56 1.02 -5.69
C ARG A 125 2.34 -0.11 -4.68
N ALA A 126 3.41 -0.58 -4.04
CA ALA A 126 3.35 -1.61 -3.00
C ALA A 126 2.44 -1.27 -1.82
N PHE A 127 2.43 0.00 -1.39
CA PHE A 127 1.61 0.44 -0.27
C PHE A 127 0.13 0.40 -0.61
N GLU A 128 -0.27 0.79 -1.82
CA GLU A 128 -1.67 0.74 -2.24
C GLU A 128 -2.22 -0.70 -2.20
N PHE A 129 -1.45 -1.67 -2.71
CA PHE A 129 -1.85 -3.07 -2.67
C PHE A 129 -1.90 -3.61 -1.24
N ALA A 130 -0.92 -3.26 -0.41
CA ALA A 130 -0.90 -3.65 0.99
C ALA A 130 -2.12 -3.09 1.73
N ASN A 131 -2.40 -1.80 1.57
CA ASN A 131 -3.57 -1.13 2.12
C ASN A 131 -4.85 -1.84 1.69
N HIS A 132 -5.06 -2.01 0.38
CA HIS A 132 -6.26 -2.68 -0.13
C HIS A 132 -6.46 -4.09 0.45
N PHE A 133 -5.40 -4.89 0.61
CA PHE A 133 -5.51 -6.23 1.19
C PHE A 133 -5.72 -6.22 2.70
N CYS A 134 -5.16 -5.25 3.43
CA CYS A 134 -5.47 -5.07 4.86
C CYS A 134 -6.96 -4.75 5.08
N GLU A 135 -7.56 -3.97 4.18
CA GLU A 135 -8.97 -3.58 4.26
C GLU A 135 -9.97 -4.73 4.04
N TYR A 136 -9.52 -5.90 3.57
CA TYR A 136 -10.37 -7.12 3.54
C TYR A 136 -10.78 -7.56 4.95
N CYS A 137 -10.04 -7.15 5.98
CA CYS A 137 -10.30 -7.51 7.36
C CYS A 137 -11.35 -6.59 8.03
N GLY A 138 -11.73 -5.51 7.35
CA GLY A 138 -12.69 -4.51 7.81
C GLY A 138 -12.27 -3.79 9.10
N PHE A 139 -13.17 -2.92 9.57
CA PHE A 139 -12.96 -2.18 10.83
C PHE A 139 -12.92 -3.08 12.07
N ASP A 140 -13.50 -4.28 11.99
CA ASP A 140 -13.45 -5.30 13.04
C ASP A 140 -12.07 -5.97 13.17
N CYS A 141 -11.13 -5.67 12.27
CA CYS A 141 -9.74 -6.11 12.37
C CYS A 141 -9.60 -7.65 12.38
N ASN A 142 -10.38 -8.35 11.55
CA ASN A 142 -10.42 -9.81 11.50
C ASN A 142 -9.23 -10.41 10.70
N TRP A 143 -8.00 -10.18 11.17
CA TRP A 143 -6.75 -10.49 10.46
C TRP A 143 -6.60 -11.96 10.08
N LYS A 144 -7.10 -12.88 10.92
CA LYS A 144 -6.94 -14.32 10.70
C LYS A 144 -7.84 -14.87 9.61
N GLN A 145 -9.03 -14.29 9.41
CA GLN A 145 -10.05 -14.81 8.49
C GLN A 145 -10.21 -13.91 7.26
N GLY A 146 -10.07 -12.60 7.42
CA GLY A 146 -10.28 -11.62 6.36
C GLY A 146 -9.05 -11.41 5.47
N PHE A 147 -7.84 -11.53 6.02
CA PHE A 147 -6.63 -11.22 5.24
C PHE A 147 -6.45 -12.21 4.09
N PRO A 148 -6.24 -11.74 2.84
CA PRO A 148 -6.28 -12.63 1.69
C PRO A 148 -5.12 -13.63 1.68
N SER A 149 -5.37 -14.80 1.12
CA SER A 149 -4.32 -15.80 0.91
C SER A 149 -3.30 -15.31 -0.12
N GLN A 150 -2.07 -15.84 -0.08
CA GLN A 150 -1.09 -15.53 -1.12
C GLN A 150 -1.60 -15.90 -2.51
N TYR A 151 -2.38 -16.97 -2.66
CA TYR A 151 -3.01 -17.32 -3.93
C TYR A 151 -3.90 -16.18 -4.45
N HIS A 152 -4.77 -15.62 -3.61
CA HIS A 152 -5.61 -14.48 -3.98
C HIS A 152 -4.80 -13.24 -4.34
N MET A 153 -3.73 -12.95 -3.58
CA MET A 153 -2.83 -11.83 -3.89
C MET A 153 -2.13 -12.02 -5.25
N ARG A 154 -1.67 -13.24 -5.55
CA ARG A 154 -1.04 -13.57 -6.84
C ARG A 154 -2.01 -13.39 -8.00
N ASP A 155 -3.26 -13.81 -7.84
CA ASP A 155 -4.32 -13.64 -8.85
C ASP A 155 -4.64 -12.17 -9.08
N PHE A 156 -4.82 -11.40 -8.00
CA PHE A 156 -5.05 -9.95 -8.07
C PHE A 156 -3.90 -9.22 -8.79
N LEU A 157 -2.65 -9.46 -8.36
CA LEU A 157 -1.47 -8.84 -8.96
C LEU A 157 -1.27 -9.27 -10.42
N THR A 158 -1.60 -10.52 -10.76
CA THR A 158 -1.59 -10.99 -12.15
C THR A 158 -2.59 -10.22 -13.01
N CYS A 159 -3.82 -10.02 -12.53
CA CYS A 159 -4.82 -9.21 -13.22
C CYS A 159 -4.37 -7.76 -13.36
N TYR A 160 -3.82 -7.17 -12.29
CA TYR A 160 -3.30 -5.81 -12.33
C TYR A 160 -2.18 -5.66 -13.37
N VAL A 161 -1.18 -6.55 -13.37
CA VAL A 161 -0.06 -6.49 -14.33
C VAL A 161 -0.56 -6.67 -15.77
N LYS A 162 -1.52 -7.59 -16.00
CA LYS A 162 -2.15 -7.78 -17.32
C LYS A 162 -2.82 -6.50 -17.81
N GLU A 163 -3.50 -5.75 -16.94
CA GLU A 163 -4.10 -4.47 -17.31
C GLU A 163 -3.05 -3.37 -17.47
N TYR A 164 -2.06 -3.34 -16.58
CA TYR A 164 -0.99 -2.35 -16.57
C TYR A 164 -0.17 -2.35 -17.87
N VAL A 165 0.06 -3.50 -18.48
CA VAL A 165 0.85 -3.61 -19.73
C VAL A 165 0.07 -3.29 -21.00
N LYS A 166 -1.25 -3.05 -20.90
CA LYS A 166 -2.05 -2.64 -22.06
C LYS A 166 -1.70 -1.21 -22.49
N PRO A 167 -1.75 -0.91 -23.81
CA PRO A 167 -1.64 0.45 -24.31
C PRO A 167 -2.71 1.36 -23.66
N ILE A 168 -2.34 2.59 -23.32
CA ILE A 168 -3.31 3.60 -22.90
C ILE A 168 -4.10 3.97 -24.16
N ALA A 169 -5.43 3.84 -24.11
CA ALA A 169 -6.29 4.41 -25.13
C ALA A 169 -6.16 5.94 -25.05
N VAL A 170 -5.42 6.54 -25.98
CA VAL A 170 -5.35 8.00 -26.08
C VAL A 170 -6.66 8.45 -26.69
N ASP A 171 -7.54 9.03 -25.87
CA ASP A 171 -8.68 9.77 -26.40
C ASP A 171 -8.15 11.05 -27.05
N THR A 172 -8.10 11.05 -28.38
CA THR A 172 -7.59 12.16 -29.18
C THR A 172 -8.57 13.33 -29.27
N SER A 173 -9.74 13.24 -28.63
CA SER A 173 -10.79 14.25 -28.75
C SER A 173 -10.59 15.50 -27.87
N HIS A 174 -9.75 15.47 -26.83
CA HIS A 174 -9.63 16.55 -25.83
C HIS A 174 -8.17 16.93 -25.47
N SER A 175 -7.19 16.75 -26.35
CA SER A 175 -5.79 17.10 -26.04
C SER A 175 -5.54 18.61 -26.13
N ASN A 176 -5.33 19.29 -25.00
CA ASN A 176 -4.66 20.60 -24.96
C ASN A 176 -4.30 21.08 -23.54
N THR A 177 -3.73 20.25 -22.66
CA THR A 177 -3.07 20.80 -21.44
C THR A 177 -1.85 19.99 -21.00
N ALA A 178 -0.88 20.68 -20.41
CA ALA A 178 0.32 20.11 -19.78
C ALA A 178 0.03 19.06 -18.68
N SER A 179 -1.23 18.91 -18.25
CA SER A 179 -1.72 17.83 -17.39
C SER A 179 -1.60 16.44 -18.02
N ASP A 180 -1.61 16.33 -19.36
CA ASP A 180 -1.47 15.05 -20.07
C ASP A 180 -0.03 14.48 -20.01
N ILE A 181 0.93 15.29 -19.55
CA ILE A 181 2.35 14.93 -19.43
C ILE A 181 2.58 14.00 -18.22
N GLN A 182 1.67 13.97 -17.25
CA GLN A 182 1.92 13.35 -15.93
C GLN A 182 1.48 11.88 -15.81
N LEU A 183 0.78 11.34 -16.82
CA LEU A 183 0.26 9.96 -16.82
C LEU A 183 1.07 8.98 -17.68
N ARG A 184 2.33 9.28 -18.00
CA ARG A 184 3.17 8.35 -18.76
C ARG A 184 3.67 7.24 -17.83
N LYS A 185 3.13 6.03 -18.02
CA LYS A 185 3.72 4.80 -17.49
C LYS A 185 5.20 4.75 -17.87
N ASN A 186 6.03 4.18 -17.00
CA ASN A 186 7.41 3.88 -17.34
C ASN A 186 7.46 2.89 -18.53
N GLU A 187 7.66 3.39 -19.75
CA GLU A 187 7.57 2.61 -20.99
C GLU A 187 8.57 1.43 -21.02
N ALA A 188 9.75 1.62 -20.44
CA ALA A 188 10.75 0.57 -20.30
C ALA A 188 10.25 -0.55 -19.38
N LEU A 189 9.68 -0.19 -18.23
CA LEU A 189 9.07 -1.14 -17.29
C LEU A 189 7.90 -1.89 -17.93
N VAL A 190 6.99 -1.17 -18.60
CA VAL A 190 5.85 -1.76 -19.34
C VAL A 190 6.35 -2.77 -20.37
N SER A 191 7.38 -2.43 -21.15
CA SER A 191 7.94 -3.32 -22.17
C SER A 191 8.58 -4.58 -21.58
N LYS A 192 9.30 -4.47 -20.45
CA LYS A 192 9.85 -5.62 -19.72
C LYS A 192 8.74 -6.53 -19.19
N LEU A 193 7.74 -5.97 -18.52
CA LEU A 193 6.60 -6.70 -17.94
C LEU A 193 5.74 -7.38 -19.00
N LYS A 194 5.48 -6.69 -20.12
CA LYS A 194 4.71 -7.24 -21.25
C LYS A 194 5.38 -8.50 -21.80
N ARG A 195 6.69 -8.43 -22.07
CA ARG A 195 7.46 -9.59 -22.54
C ARG A 195 7.41 -10.74 -21.53
N LEU A 196 7.64 -10.45 -20.25
CA LEU A 196 7.59 -11.47 -19.19
C LEU A 196 6.22 -12.14 -19.13
N HIS A 197 5.14 -11.36 -19.18
CA HIS A 197 3.77 -11.87 -19.17
C HIS A 197 3.49 -12.74 -20.40
N GLU A 198 3.75 -12.25 -21.61
CA GLU A 198 3.45 -12.96 -22.87
C GLU A 198 4.24 -14.26 -23.03
N GLN A 199 5.47 -14.30 -22.51
CA GLN A 199 6.35 -15.46 -22.63
C GLN A 199 6.08 -16.56 -21.59
N ARG A 200 5.32 -16.27 -20.52
CA ARG A 200 5.16 -17.16 -19.35
C ARG A 200 4.65 -18.56 -19.69
N SER A 201 3.84 -18.70 -20.73
CA SER A 201 3.25 -19.98 -21.15
C SER A 201 4.05 -20.70 -22.25
N GLN A 202 5.13 -20.09 -22.75
CA GLN A 202 5.92 -20.65 -23.86
C GLN A 202 6.85 -21.78 -23.41
N SER A 203 7.22 -21.83 -22.12
CA SER A 203 8.03 -22.91 -21.54
C SER A 203 7.86 -22.96 -20.02
N THR A 204 8.18 -24.11 -19.42
CA THR A 204 8.22 -24.27 -17.95
C THR A 204 9.17 -23.26 -17.29
N GLU A 205 10.30 -22.96 -17.93
CA GLU A 205 11.27 -22.00 -17.41
C GLU A 205 10.73 -20.57 -17.42
N ASN A 206 9.98 -20.18 -18.45
CA ASN A 206 9.32 -18.87 -18.47
C ASN A 206 8.18 -18.79 -17.45
N GLY A 207 7.49 -19.89 -17.18
CA GLY A 207 6.51 -19.99 -16.09
C GLY A 207 7.16 -19.70 -14.74
N LYS A 208 8.29 -20.34 -14.43
CA LYS A 208 9.06 -20.10 -13.19
C LYS A 208 9.52 -18.65 -13.04
N LYS A 209 9.93 -18.01 -14.13
CA LYS A 209 10.31 -16.59 -14.15
C LYS A 209 9.15 -15.67 -13.80
N TRP A 210 7.98 -15.89 -14.39
CA TRP A 210 6.75 -15.18 -14.05
C TRP A 210 6.36 -15.42 -12.58
N ASP A 211 6.41 -16.68 -12.14
CA ASP A 211 6.06 -17.04 -10.77
C ASP A 211 6.98 -16.41 -9.74
N CYS A 212 8.28 -16.33 -10.04
CA CYS A 212 9.26 -15.63 -9.21
C CYS A 212 8.95 -14.13 -9.14
N PHE A 213 8.69 -13.46 -10.27
CA PHE A 213 8.31 -12.05 -10.29
C PHE A 213 7.06 -11.78 -9.44
N ILE A 214 5.98 -12.56 -9.65
CA ILE A 214 4.73 -12.39 -8.91
C ILE A 214 4.92 -12.71 -7.42
N GLN A 215 5.68 -13.77 -7.08
CA GLN A 215 5.94 -14.09 -5.68
C GLN A 215 6.69 -12.96 -4.98
N THR A 216 7.74 -12.42 -5.62
CA THR A 216 8.49 -11.29 -5.06
C THR A 216 7.60 -10.06 -4.90
N CYS A 217 6.64 -9.81 -5.81
CA CYS A 217 5.66 -8.75 -5.60
C CYS A 217 4.81 -9.01 -4.34
N VAL A 218 4.33 -10.23 -4.12
CA VAL A 218 3.58 -10.60 -2.90
C VAL A 218 4.43 -10.40 -1.65
N ASP A 219 5.68 -10.85 -1.66
CA ASP A 219 6.58 -10.72 -0.51
C ASP A 219 6.82 -9.24 -0.15
N ILE A 220 6.94 -8.36 -1.16
CA ILE A 220 7.02 -6.91 -0.96
C ILE A 220 5.71 -6.37 -0.36
N VAL A 221 4.54 -6.76 -0.90
CA VAL A 221 3.24 -6.34 -0.35
C VAL A 221 3.11 -6.71 1.13
N LEU A 222 3.54 -7.92 1.51
CA LEU A 222 3.51 -8.37 2.91
C LEU A 222 4.40 -7.52 3.82
N CYS A 223 5.52 -7.01 3.33
CA CYS A 223 6.33 -6.03 4.09
C CYS A 223 5.58 -4.71 4.27
N PHE A 224 4.92 -4.21 3.21
CA PHE A 224 4.16 -2.97 3.25
C PHE A 224 2.86 -3.07 4.05
N ALA A 225 2.30 -4.27 4.25
CA ALA A 225 1.17 -4.49 5.16
C ALA A 225 1.53 -4.12 6.61
N CYS A 226 2.79 -4.29 7.01
CA CYS A 226 3.27 -3.79 8.29
C CYS A 226 3.24 -2.25 8.36
N ALA A 227 3.60 -1.57 7.27
CA ALA A 227 3.56 -0.11 7.18
C ALA A 227 2.12 0.43 7.21
N ASP A 228 1.19 -0.28 6.58
CA ASP A 228 -0.24 0.02 6.62
C ASP A 228 -0.81 -0.01 8.05
N HIS A 229 -0.52 -1.07 8.82
CA HIS A 229 -0.97 -1.15 10.21
C HIS A 229 -0.40 -0.03 11.08
N VAL A 230 0.86 0.34 10.89
CA VAL A 230 1.47 1.50 11.56
C VAL A 230 0.75 2.78 11.17
N TYR A 231 0.53 3.01 9.87
CA TYR A 231 -0.07 4.23 9.34
C TYR A 231 -1.46 4.46 9.95
N TRP A 232 -2.37 3.50 9.76
CA TRP A 232 -3.75 3.63 10.19
C TRP A 232 -3.94 3.47 11.69
N GLY A 233 -3.05 2.71 12.34
CA GLY A 233 -3.01 2.61 13.80
C GLY A 233 -2.68 3.94 14.46
N LEU A 234 -1.64 4.64 14.00
CA LEU A 234 -1.27 5.97 14.49
C LEU A 234 -2.34 7.02 14.13
N TRP A 235 -2.89 6.95 12.92
CA TRP A 235 -4.04 7.78 12.55
C TRP A 235 -5.22 7.57 13.51
N GLY A 236 -5.51 6.31 13.90
CA GLY A 236 -6.55 5.99 14.86
C GLY A 236 -6.34 6.64 16.23
N VAL A 237 -5.09 6.72 16.72
CA VAL A 237 -4.76 7.43 17.97
C VAL A 237 -5.14 8.91 17.87
N VAL A 238 -4.82 9.55 16.75
CA VAL A 238 -5.15 10.97 16.53
C VAL A 238 -6.67 11.16 16.46
N GLN A 239 -7.37 10.26 15.76
CA GLN A 239 -8.82 10.34 15.65
C GLN A 239 -9.54 10.09 16.98
N ALA A 240 -8.98 9.28 17.89
CA ALA A 240 -9.52 9.11 19.23
C ALA A 240 -9.62 10.42 20.02
N LYS A 241 -8.78 11.43 19.68
CA LYS A 241 -8.83 12.76 20.30
C LYS A 241 -9.78 13.73 19.59
N HIS A 242 -9.81 13.67 18.26
CA HIS A 242 -10.39 14.76 17.44
C HIS A 242 -11.67 14.40 16.72
N SER A 243 -11.91 13.12 16.46
CA SER A 243 -13.08 12.68 15.71
C SER A 243 -14.36 12.82 16.54
N LYS A 244 -15.44 13.18 15.86
CA LYS A 244 -16.81 13.20 16.42
C LYS A 244 -17.65 12.01 15.96
N ILE A 245 -17.07 11.14 15.14
CA ILE A 245 -17.73 9.95 14.62
C ILE A 245 -17.90 8.96 15.79
N ASP A 246 -19.08 8.35 15.87
CA ASP A 246 -19.36 7.27 16.82
C ASP A 246 -18.65 5.98 16.39
N PHE A 247 -17.36 5.91 16.69
CA PHE A 247 -16.48 4.79 16.38
C PHE A 247 -15.40 4.67 17.45
N ASP A 248 -15.08 3.44 17.86
CA ASP A 248 -14.06 3.18 18.87
C ASP A 248 -12.65 3.24 18.28
N PHE A 249 -12.17 4.47 18.07
CA PHE A 249 -10.82 4.73 17.57
C PHE A 249 -9.72 4.21 18.50
N LYS A 250 -9.96 4.13 19.81
CA LYS A 250 -8.97 3.60 20.77
C LYS A 250 -8.76 2.10 20.53
N LYS A 251 -9.85 1.34 20.45
CA LYS A 251 -9.80 -0.09 20.12
C LYS A 251 -9.20 -0.32 18.74
N TYR A 252 -9.63 0.43 17.72
CA TYR A 252 -9.09 0.30 16.36
C TYR A 252 -7.57 0.55 16.30
N ALA A 253 -7.09 1.63 16.92
CA ALA A 253 -5.68 1.95 16.97
C ALA A 253 -4.88 0.83 17.66
N LYS A 254 -5.36 0.33 18.80
CA LYS A 254 -4.75 -0.79 19.52
C LYS A 254 -4.70 -2.05 18.66
N ASP A 255 -5.80 -2.41 18.01
CA ASP A 255 -5.89 -3.62 17.18
C ASP A 255 -4.96 -3.55 15.97
N ARG A 256 -4.80 -2.39 15.32
CA ARG A 256 -3.84 -2.21 14.22
C ARG A 256 -2.39 -2.26 14.72
N LEU A 257 -2.03 -1.46 15.73
CA LEU A 257 -0.64 -1.28 16.19
C LEU A 257 -0.07 -2.50 16.91
N LEU A 258 -0.90 -3.25 17.64
CA LEU A 258 -0.45 -4.41 18.40
C LEU A 258 -0.73 -5.70 17.62
N HIS A 259 -2.00 -6.00 17.35
CA HIS A 259 -2.40 -7.30 16.80
C HIS A 259 -2.16 -7.40 15.29
N GLY A 260 -2.55 -6.37 14.54
CA GLY A 260 -2.37 -6.30 13.08
C GLY A 260 -0.90 -6.28 12.71
N LEU A 261 -0.11 -5.40 13.33
CA LEU A 261 1.32 -5.32 13.09
C LEU A 261 2.05 -6.63 13.43
N GLN A 262 1.73 -7.27 14.56
CA GLN A 262 2.29 -8.57 14.90
C GLN A 262 1.90 -9.65 13.89
N PHE A 263 0.62 -9.66 13.46
CA PHE A 263 0.14 -10.56 12.43
C PHE A 263 0.90 -10.36 11.11
N ALA A 264 1.01 -9.14 10.62
CA ALA A 264 1.71 -8.83 9.37
C ALA A 264 3.20 -9.20 9.44
N LEU A 265 3.89 -8.89 10.55
CA LEU A 265 5.28 -9.30 10.76
C LEU A 265 5.43 -10.84 10.71
N SER A 266 4.46 -11.60 11.19
CA SER A 266 4.48 -13.07 11.10
C SER A 266 4.31 -13.62 9.67
N LYS A 267 3.86 -12.78 8.72
CA LYS A 267 3.71 -13.12 7.29
C LYS A 267 4.94 -12.75 6.47
N VAL A 268 5.79 -11.87 6.98
CA VAL A 268 7.03 -11.50 6.30
C VAL A 268 8.00 -12.68 6.40
N SER A 269 8.36 -13.24 5.26
CA SER A 269 9.46 -14.20 5.16
C SER A 269 10.76 -13.43 5.41
N LEU A 270 11.23 -13.43 6.66
CA LEU A 270 12.52 -12.87 7.05
C LEU A 270 13.66 -13.83 6.70
#